data_AF-A0A520HBI5-F1
#
_entry.id   AF-A0A520HBI5-F1
#
_cell.length_a   1.000
_cell.length_b   1.000
_cell.length_c   1.000
_cell.angle_alpha   90.00
_cell.angle_beta   90.00
_cell.angle_gamma   90.00
#
_symmetry.space_group_name_H-M   'P 1'
#
loop_
_entity.id
_entity.type
_entity.pdbx_description
1 polymer ?
#
loop_
_entity_poly.entity_id
_entity_poly.type
_entity_poly.pdbx_seq_one_letter_code
_entity_poly.pdbx_strand_id
1 'polypeptide(L)'
;MVDRQLQFGDAQHRSPMPRTASWHNCATKLLYDVRERRCPMASSIAYNRFGLGARPDDRSSGDPKAWLLAQLGRYDPKPAGIAATKGSPEIATALIDYRDDRRVLRRQMAASPPVATPDPTMSGATPGAMAAAPPPMDPQKRALMDARQIAARAIRLDYGRAVAARTDAALVSDAPFVERLVQFWANHFAVSTDKIEIVGLAGPMEFEAIRPHVLGRFADMLNAVERHPAMLLYL
;
A
#
# COMPACT_ATOMS: atom_id res chain seq x y z
N MET A 1 35.40 62.95 33.75
CA MET A 1 35.00 63.38 35.11
C MET A 1 35.03 62.17 36.02
N VAL A 2 36.13 62.05 36.77
CA VAL A 2 36.31 61.42 38.11
C VAL A 2 35.78 60.00 38.37
N ASP A 3 36.64 59.02 38.09
CA ASP A 3 37.34 58.12 39.04
C ASP A 3 36.75 57.87 40.46
N ARG A 4 36.48 56.60 40.84
CA ARG A 4 36.80 56.04 42.19
C ARG A 4 36.62 54.52 42.34
N GLN A 5 37.76 53.84 42.41
CA GLN A 5 38.21 52.76 43.34
C GLN A 5 37.22 51.78 44.01
N LEU A 6 37.48 50.49 43.76
CA LEU A 6 37.81 49.39 44.70
C LEU A 6 37.58 49.60 46.22
N GLN A 7 36.92 48.63 46.88
CA GLN A 7 37.40 48.02 48.13
C GLN A 7 36.72 46.69 48.47
N PHE A 8 37.53 45.75 48.97
CA PHE A 8 37.24 44.40 49.47
C PHE A 8 36.59 44.41 50.87
N GLY A 9 35.88 43.33 51.22
CA GLY A 9 35.47 43.02 52.60
C GLY A 9 34.80 41.65 52.74
N ASP A 10 35.51 40.71 53.37
CA ASP A 10 35.07 39.37 53.79
C ASP A 10 33.89 39.37 54.78
N ALA A 11 33.04 38.32 54.76
CA ALA A 11 32.62 37.55 55.94
C ALA A 11 31.51 36.51 55.64
N GLN A 12 31.91 35.24 55.66
CA GLN A 12 31.23 34.08 56.26
C GLN A 12 29.73 34.20 56.67
N HIS A 13 28.86 33.42 56.01
CA HIS A 13 27.77 32.73 56.70
C HIS A 13 27.37 31.42 56.00
N ARG A 14 27.96 30.30 56.44
CA ARG A 14 27.44 28.95 56.21
C ARG A 14 26.16 28.80 57.03
N SER A 15 25.03 28.60 56.37
CA SER A 15 23.82 28.08 57.03
C SER A 15 23.86 26.54 57.08
N PRO A 16 23.47 25.91 58.20
CA PRO A 16 23.59 24.47 58.40
C PRO A 16 22.37 23.71 57.82
N MET A 17 22.63 22.58 57.17
CA MET A 17 21.61 21.59 56.79
C MET A 17 21.06 20.90 58.05
N PRO A 18 19.73 20.82 58.28
CA PRO A 18 19.18 19.91 59.26
C PRO A 18 19.12 18.48 58.67
N ARG A 19 19.97 17.62 59.24
CA ARG A 19 19.92 16.16 59.12
C ARG A 19 18.64 15.63 59.77
N THR A 20 17.67 15.18 58.99
CA THR A 20 16.73 14.07 59.32
C THR A 20 15.89 13.71 58.08
N ALA A 21 16.54 13.17 57.04
CA ALA A 21 15.80 12.52 55.95
C ALA A 21 15.50 11.07 56.38
N SER A 22 14.22 10.79 56.67
CA SER A 22 13.70 9.45 56.93
C SER A 22 13.92 8.54 55.71
N TRP A 23 14.71 7.48 55.91
CA TRP A 23 15.07 6.49 54.89
C TRP A 23 13.86 5.68 54.36
N HIS A 24 12.73 5.70 55.06
CA HIS A 24 11.53 4.94 54.66
C HIS A 24 10.79 5.55 53.45
N ASN A 25 11.03 6.83 53.10
CA ASN A 25 10.40 7.47 51.93
C ASN A 25 11.23 7.36 50.65
N CYS A 26 12.50 6.94 50.72
CA CYS A 26 13.36 6.86 49.53
C CYS A 26 13.07 5.61 48.69
N ALA A 27 12.79 4.48 49.33
CA ALA A 27 12.49 3.21 48.63
C ALA A 27 11.17 3.25 47.86
N THR A 28 10.12 3.87 48.42
CA THR A 28 8.82 4.02 47.73
C THR A 28 8.92 5.00 46.57
N LYS A 29 9.72 6.07 46.68
CA LYS A 29 9.94 7.02 45.59
C LYS A 29 10.77 6.42 44.45
N LEU A 30 11.79 5.59 44.76
CA LEU A 30 12.59 4.88 43.76
C LEU A 30 11.83 3.75 43.04
N LEU A 31 10.94 3.04 43.73
CA LEU A 31 10.10 2.00 43.08
C LEU A 31 8.98 2.59 42.22
N TYR A 32 8.49 3.79 42.55
CA TYR A 32 7.56 4.52 41.68
C TYR A 32 8.27 5.14 40.46
N ASP A 33 9.47 5.68 40.65
CA ASP A 33 10.28 6.35 39.62
C ASP A 33 10.87 5.36 38.58
N VAL A 34 11.11 4.09 38.94
CA VAL A 34 11.46 3.04 37.95
C VAL A 34 10.30 2.71 37.01
N ARG A 35 9.04 2.92 37.44
CA ARG A 35 7.84 2.76 36.59
C ARG A 35 7.61 3.95 35.65
N GLU A 36 8.31 5.08 35.87
CA GLU A 36 8.18 6.32 35.11
C GLU A 36 9.37 6.66 34.21
N ARG A 37 10.41 5.82 34.15
CA ARG A 37 11.47 5.93 33.12
C ARG A 37 10.94 5.50 31.75
N ARG A 38 10.14 6.39 31.15
CA ARG A 38 9.66 6.38 29.76
C ARG A 38 10.89 6.36 28.86
N CYS A 39 11.27 5.18 28.37
CA CYS A 39 12.48 5.00 27.58
C CYS A 39 12.22 5.40 26.12
N PRO A 40 12.87 6.47 25.60
CA PRO A 40 12.66 6.94 24.21
C PRO A 40 12.97 5.85 23.17
N MET A 41 13.91 4.96 23.49
CA MET A 41 14.30 3.82 22.65
C MET A 41 13.18 2.78 22.48
N ALA A 42 12.34 2.57 23.50
CA ALA A 42 11.24 1.61 23.39
C ALA A 42 10.15 2.11 22.43
N SER A 43 9.93 3.42 22.38
CA SER A 43 8.98 4.04 21.44
C SER A 43 9.49 3.98 20.00
N SER A 44 10.77 4.27 19.77
CA SER A 44 11.36 4.16 18.42
C SER A 44 11.38 2.73 17.89
N ILE A 45 11.65 1.73 18.74
CA ILE A 45 11.52 0.31 18.37
C ILE A 45 10.08 0.00 17.98
N ALA A 46 9.10 0.46 18.75
CA ALA A 46 7.69 0.17 18.48
C ALA A 46 7.23 0.74 17.13
N TYR A 47 7.58 1.99 16.81
CA TYR A 47 7.24 2.62 15.53
C TYR A 47 7.83 1.88 14.33
N ASN A 48 9.07 1.38 14.44
CA ASN A 48 9.74 0.70 13.33
C ASN A 48 9.37 -0.79 13.21
N ARG A 49 9.15 -1.48 14.34
CA ARG A 49 8.84 -2.92 14.36
C ARG A 49 7.38 -3.21 14.11
N PHE A 50 6.50 -2.39 14.66
CA PHE A 50 5.06 -2.61 14.58
C PHE A 50 4.37 -1.57 13.70
N GLY A 51 4.84 -0.32 13.68
CA GLY A 51 4.33 0.69 12.75
C GLY A 51 5.02 0.65 11.38
N LEU A 52 4.82 1.74 10.64
CA LEU A 52 5.43 2.01 9.33
C LEU A 52 6.60 3.01 9.44
N GLY A 53 7.23 3.09 10.62
CA GLY A 53 8.21 4.12 10.97
C GLY A 53 7.59 5.25 11.79
N ALA A 54 8.45 6.06 12.41
CA ALA A 54 8.04 7.22 13.20
C ALA A 54 7.73 8.41 12.28
N ARG A 55 6.58 9.06 12.48
CA ARG A 55 6.21 10.32 11.82
C ARG A 55 6.73 11.52 12.61
N PRO A 56 6.90 12.70 11.98
CA PRO A 56 7.34 13.92 12.69
C PRO A 56 6.47 14.28 13.89
N ASP A 57 5.16 14.01 13.80
CA ASP A 57 4.18 14.34 14.84
C ASP A 57 3.98 13.21 15.88
N ASP A 58 4.63 12.05 15.70
CA ASP A 58 4.49 10.92 16.63
C ASP A 58 5.14 11.24 17.98
N ARG A 59 4.30 11.39 19.01
CA ARG A 59 4.76 11.56 20.38
C ARG A 59 5.04 10.22 21.02
N SER A 60 6.24 10.05 21.58
CA SER A 60 6.57 8.89 22.42
C SER A 60 5.64 8.86 23.63
N SER A 61 4.67 7.94 23.62
CA SER A 61 3.71 7.78 24.71
C SER A 61 4.40 7.31 26.00
N GLY A 62 5.63 6.80 25.91
CA GLY A 62 6.33 6.12 26.99
C GLY A 62 5.78 4.72 27.29
N ASP A 63 4.61 4.37 26.73
CA ASP A 63 3.97 3.06 26.80
C ASP A 63 3.68 2.54 25.37
N PRO A 64 4.62 1.74 24.81
CA PRO A 64 4.46 1.13 23.49
C PRO A 64 3.25 0.19 23.37
N LYS A 65 2.91 -0.52 24.45
CA LYS A 65 1.82 -1.51 24.41
C LYS A 65 0.48 -0.79 24.33
N ALA A 66 0.28 0.25 25.14
CA ALA A 66 -0.92 1.08 25.04
C ALA A 66 -1.03 1.76 23.67
N TRP A 67 0.09 2.24 23.11
CA TRP A 67 0.11 2.81 21.75
C TRP A 67 -0.32 1.82 20.67
N LEU A 68 0.07 0.53 20.77
CA LEU A 68 -0.36 -0.51 19.82
C LEU A 68 -1.84 -0.83 19.96
N LEU A 69 -2.30 -1.08 21.18
CA LEU A 69 -3.69 -1.49 21.42
C LEU A 69 -4.70 -0.40 21.03
N ALA A 70 -4.35 0.87 21.23
CA ALA A 70 -5.20 2.01 20.84
C ALA A 70 -5.45 2.09 19.33
N GLN A 71 -4.57 1.52 18.49
CA GLN A 71 -4.73 1.52 17.04
C GLN A 71 -5.84 0.60 16.56
N LEU A 72 -6.10 -0.50 17.28
CA LEU A 72 -7.12 -1.49 16.89
C LEU A 72 -8.51 -0.86 16.84
N GLY A 73 -8.82 0.07 17.76
CA GLY A 73 -10.10 0.77 17.81
C GLY A 73 -10.21 1.98 16.85
N ARG A 74 -9.11 2.42 16.24
CA ARG A 74 -9.07 3.56 15.31
C ARG A 74 -8.95 3.12 13.85
N TYR A 75 -8.82 1.83 13.60
CA TYR A 75 -8.65 1.29 12.27
C TYR A 75 -9.92 1.50 11.43
N ASP A 76 -9.76 2.15 10.28
CA ASP A 76 -10.77 2.25 9.26
C ASP A 76 -10.45 1.25 8.12
N PRO A 77 -11.28 0.21 7.90
CA PRO A 77 -11.06 -0.74 6.82
C PRO A 77 -11.23 -0.11 5.44
N LYS A 78 -12.01 0.97 5.29
CA LYS A 78 -12.36 1.58 4.01
C LYS A 78 -12.27 3.12 4.04
N PRO A 79 -11.04 3.68 4.21
CA PRO A 79 -10.81 5.12 4.17
C PRO A 79 -11.19 5.73 2.82
N ALA A 80 -11.43 7.05 2.80
CA ALA A 80 -11.97 7.76 1.64
C ALA A 80 -11.24 7.47 0.32
N GLY A 81 -9.90 7.41 0.33
CA GLY A 81 -9.11 7.09 -0.86
C GLY A 81 -9.41 5.69 -1.43
N ILE A 82 -9.60 4.69 -0.56
CA ILE A 82 -9.98 3.33 -0.95
C ILE A 82 -11.46 3.29 -1.37
N ALA A 83 -12.34 4.01 -0.66
CA ALA A 83 -13.75 4.09 -0.99
C ALA A 83 -14.03 4.70 -2.37
N ALA A 84 -13.14 5.56 -2.86
CA ALA A 84 -13.22 6.17 -4.20
C ALA A 84 -12.72 5.26 -5.34
N THR A 85 -12.12 4.10 -5.02
CA THR A 85 -11.70 3.13 -6.04
C THR A 85 -12.86 2.27 -6.52
N LYS A 86 -12.71 1.66 -7.70
CA LYS A 86 -13.68 0.70 -8.24
C LYS A 86 -13.65 -0.59 -7.42
N GLY A 87 -14.83 -1.16 -7.17
CA GLY A 87 -14.95 -2.49 -6.57
C GLY A 87 -14.79 -3.61 -7.58
N SER A 88 -14.82 -4.84 -7.08
CA SER A 88 -14.78 -6.05 -7.91
C SER A 88 -15.86 -6.09 -9.00
N PRO A 89 -17.14 -5.69 -8.76
CA PRO A 89 -18.17 -5.71 -9.79
C PRO A 89 -17.86 -4.79 -10.98
N GLU A 90 -17.42 -3.56 -10.72
CA GLU A 90 -17.10 -2.60 -11.78
C GLU A 90 -15.88 -3.04 -12.60
N ILE A 91 -14.88 -3.62 -11.94
CA ILE A 91 -13.72 -4.20 -12.62
C ILE A 91 -14.13 -5.44 -13.43
N ALA A 92 -15.00 -6.30 -12.89
CA ALA A 92 -15.49 -7.48 -13.60
C ALA A 92 -16.22 -7.11 -14.90
N THR A 93 -17.06 -6.07 -14.88
CA THR A 93 -17.71 -5.55 -16.10
C THR A 93 -16.68 -5.12 -17.14
N ALA A 94 -15.68 -4.32 -16.75
CA ALA A 94 -14.61 -3.89 -17.67
C ALA A 94 -13.82 -5.07 -18.26
N LEU A 95 -13.62 -6.15 -17.49
CA LEU A 95 -12.97 -7.37 -17.96
C LEU A 95 -13.84 -8.18 -18.92
N ILE A 96 -15.15 -8.19 -18.72
CA ILE A 96 -16.12 -8.83 -19.64
C ILE A 96 -16.08 -8.11 -20.99
N ASP A 97 -16.20 -6.78 -20.99
CA ASP A 97 -16.13 -5.96 -22.21
C ASP A 97 -14.81 -6.22 -22.97
N TYR A 98 -13.69 -6.22 -22.24
CA TYR A 98 -12.38 -6.51 -22.82
C TYR A 98 -12.29 -7.91 -23.45
N ARG A 99 -12.92 -8.93 -22.83
CA ARG A 99 -12.95 -10.30 -23.36
C ARG A 99 -13.82 -10.41 -24.61
N ASP A 100 -14.94 -9.71 -24.65
CA ASP A 100 -15.84 -9.69 -25.80
C ASP A 100 -15.18 -9.01 -27.01
N ASP A 101 -14.53 -7.86 -26.80
CA ASP A 101 -13.75 -7.18 -27.84
C ASP A 101 -12.67 -8.11 -28.43
N ARG A 102 -11.96 -8.85 -27.57
CA ARG A 102 -10.97 -9.84 -28.00
C ARG A 102 -11.58 -10.98 -28.81
N ARG A 103 -12.77 -11.44 -28.45
CA ARG A 103 -13.49 -12.51 -29.15
C ARG A 103 -13.94 -12.04 -30.54
N VAL A 104 -14.48 -10.83 -30.65
CA VAL A 104 -14.88 -10.25 -31.94
C VAL A 104 -13.67 -10.10 -32.86
N LEU A 105 -12.57 -9.56 -32.34
CA LEU A 105 -11.34 -9.39 -33.11
C LEU A 105 -10.80 -10.73 -33.62
N ARG A 106 -10.78 -11.76 -32.76
CA ARG A 106 -10.33 -13.11 -33.14
C ARG A 106 -11.21 -13.70 -34.24
N ARG A 107 -12.52 -13.51 -34.18
CA ARG A 107 -13.46 -13.96 -35.23
C ARG A 107 -13.20 -13.25 -36.56
N GLN A 108 -12.97 -11.94 -36.54
CA GLN A 108 -12.62 -11.18 -37.74
C GLN A 108 -11.25 -11.61 -38.32
N MET A 109 -10.27 -11.91 -37.46
CA MET A 109 -8.98 -12.45 -37.90
C MET A 109 -9.13 -13.82 -38.57
N ALA A 110 -10.01 -14.69 -38.05
CA ALA A 110 -10.27 -16.00 -38.63
C ALA A 110 -11.09 -15.93 -39.93
N ALA A 111 -11.91 -14.89 -40.11
CA ALA A 111 -12.70 -14.67 -41.32
C ALA A 111 -11.90 -13.99 -42.45
N SER A 112 -10.72 -13.45 -42.16
CA SER A 112 -9.84 -12.87 -43.18
C SER A 112 -9.12 -13.99 -43.95
N PRO A 113 -9.18 -14.05 -45.29
CA PRO A 113 -8.48 -15.09 -46.04
C PRO A 113 -6.97 -15.02 -45.79
N PRO A 114 -6.26 -16.16 -45.74
CA PRO A 114 -4.81 -16.16 -45.58
C PRO A 114 -4.18 -15.35 -46.71
N VAL A 115 -3.31 -14.42 -46.35
CA VAL A 115 -2.44 -13.74 -47.32
C VAL A 115 -1.65 -14.83 -48.03
N ALA A 116 -1.80 -14.95 -49.35
CA ALA A 116 -1.02 -15.89 -50.14
C ALA A 116 0.47 -15.59 -49.92
N THR A 117 1.17 -16.50 -49.25
CA THR A 117 2.63 -16.45 -49.17
C THR A 117 3.18 -16.76 -50.55
N PRO A 118 4.10 -15.96 -51.11
CA PRO A 118 4.77 -16.30 -52.35
C PRO A 118 5.46 -17.65 -52.20
N ASP A 119 5.28 -18.51 -53.20
CA ASP A 119 5.89 -19.84 -53.28
C ASP A 119 7.43 -19.71 -53.25
N PRO A 120 8.16 -20.33 -52.29
CA PRO A 120 9.61 -20.20 -52.18
C PRO A 120 10.38 -20.86 -53.34
N THR A 121 9.70 -21.52 -54.28
CA THR A 121 10.31 -22.24 -55.40
C THR A 121 10.67 -21.38 -56.62
N MET A 122 10.36 -20.07 -56.63
CA MET A 122 10.81 -19.13 -57.67
C MET A 122 11.87 -18.15 -57.15
N SER A 123 13.05 -18.68 -56.80
CA SER A 123 14.23 -17.88 -56.44
C SER A 123 14.94 -17.34 -57.70
N GLY A 124 14.34 -16.35 -58.35
CA GLY A 124 15.02 -15.42 -59.24
C GLY A 124 15.24 -14.11 -58.51
N ALA A 125 16.41 -13.95 -57.88
CA ALA A 125 16.72 -12.80 -57.03
C ALA A 125 16.87 -11.50 -57.85
N THR A 126 15.98 -10.53 -57.64
CA THR A 126 16.25 -9.11 -57.83
C THR A 126 16.42 -8.45 -56.46
N PRO A 127 17.63 -8.00 -56.08
CA PRO A 127 17.82 -7.18 -54.88
C PRO A 127 17.34 -5.76 -55.20
N GLY A 128 16.15 -5.38 -54.73
CA GLY A 128 15.64 -4.02 -54.92
C GLY A 128 14.14 -3.80 -54.77
N ALA A 129 13.34 -4.84 -54.49
CA ALA A 129 11.94 -4.63 -54.17
C ALA A 129 11.82 -4.07 -52.75
N MET A 130 11.64 -2.74 -52.64
CA MET A 130 11.15 -2.13 -51.40
C MET A 130 9.89 -2.89 -50.99
N ALA A 131 9.92 -3.51 -49.80
CA ALA A 131 8.78 -4.23 -49.27
C ALA A 131 7.55 -3.33 -49.38
N ALA A 132 6.60 -3.72 -50.22
CA ALA A 132 5.37 -2.98 -50.41
C ALA A 132 4.76 -2.75 -49.02
N ALA A 133 4.43 -1.49 -48.72
CA ALA A 133 3.81 -1.14 -47.45
C ALA A 133 2.63 -2.08 -47.19
N PRO A 134 2.49 -2.63 -45.97
CA PRO A 134 1.38 -3.52 -45.68
C PRO A 134 0.06 -2.81 -46.06
N PRO A 135 -0.90 -3.53 -46.66
CA PRO A 135 -2.14 -2.93 -47.09
C PRO A 135 -2.80 -2.18 -45.92
N PRO A 136 -3.40 -1.00 -46.17
CA PRO A 136 -3.99 -0.19 -45.11
C PRO A 136 -5.02 -1.02 -44.33
N MET A 137 -4.89 -1.05 -43.00
CA MET A 137 -5.84 -1.79 -42.16
C MET A 137 -7.27 -1.25 -42.36
N ASP A 138 -8.22 -2.17 -42.48
CA ASP A 138 -9.66 -1.89 -42.42
C ASP A 138 -10.01 -0.94 -41.25
N PRO A 139 -10.73 0.16 -41.48
CA PRO A 139 -11.15 1.10 -40.45
C PRO A 139 -11.89 0.42 -39.28
N GLN A 140 -12.73 -0.58 -39.55
CA GLN A 140 -13.48 -1.29 -38.51
C GLN A 140 -12.54 -2.10 -37.62
N LYS A 141 -11.60 -2.84 -38.22
CA LYS A 141 -10.52 -3.53 -37.50
C LYS A 141 -9.67 -2.58 -36.65
N ARG A 142 -9.35 -1.39 -37.16
CA ARG A 142 -8.57 -0.38 -36.43
C ARG A 142 -9.33 0.12 -35.20
N ALA A 143 -10.60 0.50 -35.37
CA ALA A 143 -11.44 0.96 -34.26
C ALA A 143 -11.54 -0.07 -33.13
N LEU A 144 -11.67 -1.36 -33.48
CA LEU A 144 -11.72 -2.44 -32.50
C LEU A 144 -10.38 -2.64 -31.75
N MET A 145 -9.26 -2.54 -32.46
CA MET A 145 -7.93 -2.58 -31.85
C MET A 145 -7.72 -1.42 -30.88
N ASP A 146 -8.14 -0.21 -31.27
CA ASP A 146 -8.05 0.99 -30.44
C ASP A 146 -8.94 0.86 -29.18
N ALA A 147 -10.18 0.40 -29.33
CA ALA A 147 -11.09 0.14 -28.22
C ALA A 147 -10.49 -0.85 -27.21
N ARG A 148 -9.92 -1.96 -27.69
CA ARG A 148 -9.22 -2.94 -26.85
C ARG A 148 -8.03 -2.33 -26.11
N GLN A 149 -7.23 -1.50 -26.78
CA GLN A 149 -6.07 -0.84 -26.15
C GLN A 149 -6.53 0.14 -25.07
N ILE A 150 -7.60 0.90 -25.31
CA ILE A 150 -8.21 1.80 -24.34
C ILE A 150 -8.70 1.03 -23.11
N ALA A 151 -9.43 -0.08 -23.32
CA ALA A 151 -9.92 -0.94 -22.23
C ALA A 151 -8.77 -1.53 -21.41
N ALA A 152 -7.73 -2.08 -22.07
CA ALA A 152 -6.56 -2.62 -21.38
C ALA A 152 -5.82 -1.55 -20.56
N ARG A 153 -5.72 -0.33 -21.08
CA ARG A 153 -5.12 0.81 -20.37
C ARG A 153 -5.97 1.21 -19.17
N ALA A 154 -7.28 1.27 -19.31
CA ALA A 154 -8.20 1.61 -18.22
C ALA A 154 -8.07 0.63 -17.04
N ILE A 155 -8.05 -0.68 -17.31
CA ILE A 155 -7.86 -1.72 -16.28
C ILE A 155 -6.53 -1.53 -15.52
N ARG A 156 -5.43 -1.24 -16.23
CA ARG A 156 -4.13 -0.98 -15.61
C ARG A 156 -4.13 0.31 -14.77
N LEU A 157 -4.84 1.35 -15.22
CA LEU A 157 -4.99 2.59 -14.47
C LEU A 157 -5.78 2.36 -13.18
N ASP A 158 -6.82 1.52 -13.22
CA ASP A 158 -7.59 1.18 -12.03
C ASP A 158 -6.74 0.42 -10.99
N TYR A 159 -5.86 -0.48 -11.43
CA TYR A 159 -4.85 -1.07 -10.55
C TYR A 159 -3.91 -0.02 -9.93
N GLY A 160 -3.40 0.91 -10.75
CA GLY A 160 -2.57 2.01 -10.26
C GLY A 160 -3.26 2.89 -9.21
N ARG A 161 -4.57 3.16 -9.39
CA ARG A 161 -5.40 3.88 -8.41
C ARG A 161 -5.53 3.11 -7.10
N ALA A 162 -5.71 1.79 -7.15
CA ALA A 162 -5.74 0.96 -5.96
C ALA A 162 -4.39 0.98 -5.22
N VAL A 163 -3.27 0.88 -5.94
CA VAL A 163 -1.91 0.99 -5.36
C VAL A 163 -1.70 2.36 -4.69
N ALA A 164 -2.12 3.45 -5.32
CA ALA A 164 -2.07 4.78 -4.73
C ALA A 164 -2.93 4.86 -3.46
N ALA A 165 -4.19 4.41 -3.51
CA ALA A 165 -5.11 4.45 -2.39
C ALA A 165 -4.62 3.68 -1.15
N ARG A 166 -4.02 2.49 -1.32
CA ARG A 166 -3.42 1.75 -0.20
C ARG A 166 -2.15 2.42 0.34
N THR A 167 -1.40 3.10 -0.52
CA THR A 167 -0.20 3.84 -0.12
C THR A 167 -0.61 5.05 0.71
N ASP A 168 -1.62 5.80 0.27
CA ASP A 168 -2.18 6.92 1.02
C ASP A 168 -2.74 6.48 2.37
N ALA A 169 -3.48 5.37 2.41
CA ALA A 169 -3.97 4.78 3.67
C ALA A 169 -2.81 4.47 4.63
N ALA A 170 -1.73 3.85 4.15
CA ALA A 170 -0.55 3.57 4.96
C ALA A 170 0.15 4.85 5.48
N LEU A 171 0.21 5.90 4.65
CA LEU A 171 0.87 7.16 4.98
C LEU A 171 0.09 8.02 5.98
N VAL A 172 -1.24 7.99 5.94
CA VAL A 172 -2.09 8.91 6.73
C VAL A 172 -2.85 8.24 7.86
N SER A 173 -2.98 6.91 7.87
CA SER A 173 -3.76 6.18 8.89
C SER A 173 -3.24 6.41 10.31
N ASP A 174 -4.16 6.54 11.26
CA ASP A 174 -3.89 6.57 12.71
C ASP A 174 -3.68 5.17 13.33
N ALA A 175 -3.72 4.14 12.48
CA ALA A 175 -3.51 2.74 12.84
C ALA A 175 -2.39 2.07 12.00
N PRO A 176 -1.15 2.62 11.97
CA PRO A 176 -0.05 2.09 11.16
C PRO A 176 0.30 0.62 11.43
N PHE A 177 0.07 0.12 12.65
CA PHE A 177 0.21 -1.30 12.97
C PHE A 177 -0.79 -2.18 12.20
N VAL A 178 -2.04 -1.73 12.11
CA VAL A 178 -3.07 -2.49 11.40
C VAL A 178 -2.83 -2.40 9.89
N GLU A 179 -2.40 -1.25 9.36
CA GLU A 179 -1.99 -1.13 7.95
C GLU A 179 -0.84 -2.10 7.62
N ARG A 180 0.14 -2.25 8.52
CA ARG A 180 1.22 -3.23 8.34
C ARG A 180 0.69 -4.68 8.33
N LEU A 181 -0.30 -4.99 9.17
CA LEU A 181 -0.94 -6.30 9.20
C LEU A 181 -1.72 -6.56 7.90
N VAL A 182 -2.44 -5.57 7.36
CA VAL A 182 -3.09 -5.65 6.04
C VAL A 182 -2.06 -5.94 4.96
N GLN A 183 -0.93 -5.22 4.93
CA GLN A 183 0.14 -5.44 3.96
C GLN A 183 0.74 -6.84 4.06
N PHE A 184 0.92 -7.34 5.29
CA PHE A 184 1.39 -8.71 5.52
C PHE A 184 0.43 -9.74 4.90
N TRP A 185 -0.87 -9.62 5.15
CA TRP A 185 -1.86 -10.56 4.60
C TRP A 185 -2.06 -10.40 3.09
N ALA A 186 -2.02 -9.18 2.57
CA ALA A 186 -2.08 -8.92 1.12
C ALA A 186 -0.88 -9.54 0.39
N ASN A 187 0.30 -9.59 1.02
CA ASN A 187 1.46 -10.29 0.49
C ASN A 187 1.40 -11.81 0.69
N HIS A 188 0.70 -12.29 1.72
CA HIS A 188 0.52 -13.72 1.96
C HIS A 188 -0.48 -14.34 0.97
N PHE A 189 -1.63 -13.69 0.76
CA PHE A 189 -2.64 -14.08 -0.22
C PHE A 189 -2.40 -13.43 -1.59
N ALA A 190 -1.15 -13.37 -2.03
CA ALA A 190 -0.78 -12.65 -3.24
C ALA A 190 -1.34 -13.32 -4.50
N VAL A 191 -1.75 -12.48 -5.46
CA VAL A 191 -2.14 -12.89 -6.82
C VAL A 191 -1.20 -12.23 -7.84
N SER A 192 -0.93 -12.90 -8.96
CA SER A 192 -0.11 -12.32 -10.05
C SER A 192 -0.85 -11.19 -10.77
N THR A 193 -0.16 -10.08 -10.98
CA THR A 193 -0.65 -8.90 -11.72
C THR A 193 -0.18 -8.87 -13.17
N ASP A 194 0.36 -9.97 -13.70
CA ASP A 194 0.91 -10.03 -15.06
C ASP A 194 -0.18 -10.16 -16.13
N LYS A 195 -1.29 -10.81 -15.76
CA LYS A 195 -2.44 -11.04 -16.62
C LYS A 195 -3.45 -9.90 -16.48
N ILE A 196 -3.94 -9.40 -17.60
CA ILE A 196 -4.93 -8.32 -17.63
C ILE A 196 -6.23 -8.74 -16.94
N GLU A 197 -6.54 -10.03 -16.96
CA GLU A 197 -7.70 -10.63 -16.29
C GLU A 197 -7.65 -10.53 -14.77
N ILE A 198 -6.47 -10.38 -14.17
CA ILE A 198 -6.26 -10.40 -12.71
C ILE A 198 -5.84 -9.03 -12.18
N VAL A 199 -5.03 -8.27 -12.95
CA VAL A 199 -4.41 -7.02 -12.49
C VAL A 199 -5.40 -6.02 -11.89
N GLY A 200 -6.59 -5.86 -12.49
CA GLY A 200 -7.61 -4.94 -11.97
C GLY A 200 -8.26 -5.41 -10.66
N LEU A 201 -8.23 -6.71 -10.36
CA LEU A 201 -8.89 -7.32 -9.21
C LEU A 201 -7.98 -7.46 -7.98
N ALA A 202 -6.66 -7.27 -8.14
CA ALA A 202 -5.69 -7.37 -7.05
C ALA A 202 -5.95 -6.35 -5.93
N GLY A 203 -6.27 -5.10 -6.30
CA GLY A 203 -6.66 -4.04 -5.36
C GLY A 203 -7.95 -4.36 -4.61
N PRO A 204 -9.08 -4.59 -5.32
CA PRO A 204 -10.34 -5.00 -4.71
C PRO A 204 -10.22 -6.20 -3.77
N MET A 205 -9.37 -7.19 -4.07
CA MET A 205 -9.15 -8.34 -3.16
C MET A 205 -8.63 -7.90 -1.79
N GLU A 206 -7.65 -7.00 -1.74
CA GLU A 206 -7.20 -6.44 -0.48
C GLU A 206 -8.34 -5.68 0.23
N PHE A 207 -9.07 -4.84 -0.52
CA PHE A 207 -10.04 -3.90 0.04
C PHE A 207 -11.34 -4.55 0.51
N GLU A 208 -11.77 -5.62 -0.16
CA GLU A 208 -13.04 -6.29 0.07
C GLU A 208 -12.88 -7.57 0.89
N ALA A 209 -11.78 -8.32 0.70
CA ALA A 209 -11.57 -9.59 1.40
C ALA A 209 -10.67 -9.47 2.63
N ILE A 210 -9.59 -8.66 2.57
CA ILE A 210 -8.60 -8.62 3.65
C ILE A 210 -8.93 -7.54 4.67
N ARG A 211 -9.03 -6.27 4.25
CA ARG A 211 -9.20 -5.11 5.14
C ARG A 211 -10.39 -5.24 6.10
N PRO A 212 -11.59 -5.69 5.68
CA PRO A 212 -12.74 -5.81 6.59
C PRO A 212 -12.55 -6.91 7.66
N HIS A 213 -11.71 -7.90 7.40
CA HIS A 213 -11.55 -9.08 8.25
C HIS A 213 -10.21 -9.12 9.01
N VAL A 214 -9.32 -8.14 8.80
CA VAL A 214 -7.95 -8.15 9.33
C VAL A 214 -7.86 -8.20 10.86
N LEU A 215 -8.85 -7.65 11.56
CA LEU A 215 -8.97 -7.67 13.03
C LEU A 215 -9.95 -8.74 13.54
N GLY A 216 -10.55 -9.52 12.63
CA GLY A 216 -11.55 -10.54 12.93
C GLY A 216 -10.99 -11.95 13.04
N ARG A 217 -11.82 -12.96 12.73
CA ARG A 217 -11.38 -14.36 12.71
C ARG A 217 -10.65 -14.64 11.40
N PHE A 218 -9.52 -15.33 11.48
CA PHE A 218 -8.77 -15.77 10.31
C PHE A 218 -9.64 -16.59 9.32
N ALA A 219 -10.52 -17.46 9.83
CA ALA A 219 -11.39 -18.27 8.99
C ALA A 219 -12.31 -17.43 8.09
N ASP A 220 -12.79 -16.28 8.58
CA ASP A 220 -13.67 -15.40 7.82
C ASP A 220 -12.87 -14.68 6.71
N MET A 221 -11.66 -14.23 7.02
CA MET A 221 -10.75 -13.64 6.02
C MET A 221 -10.34 -14.67 4.95
N LEU A 222 -9.98 -15.89 5.36
CA LEU A 222 -9.63 -16.96 4.43
C LEU A 222 -10.80 -17.26 3.49
N ASN A 223 -12.01 -17.40 4.03
CA ASN A 223 -13.20 -17.66 3.23
C ASN A 223 -13.48 -16.53 2.22
N ALA A 224 -13.32 -15.27 2.65
CA ALA A 224 -13.50 -14.12 1.79
C ALA A 224 -12.47 -14.09 0.65
N VAL A 225 -11.20 -14.39 0.95
CA VAL A 225 -10.11 -14.41 -0.04
C VAL A 225 -10.27 -15.54 -1.04
N GLU A 226 -10.52 -16.77 -0.59
CA GLU A 226 -10.66 -17.95 -1.47
C GLU A 226 -11.86 -17.84 -2.43
N ARG A 227 -12.89 -17.08 -2.05
CA ARG A 227 -14.07 -16.83 -2.89
C ARG A 227 -13.96 -15.57 -3.74
N HIS A 228 -12.91 -14.77 -3.53
CA HIS A 228 -12.71 -13.53 -4.27
C HIS A 228 -12.37 -13.84 -5.74
N PRO A 229 -12.97 -13.13 -6.73
CA PRO A 229 -12.72 -13.41 -8.16
C PRO A 229 -11.24 -13.31 -8.55
N ALA A 230 -10.46 -12.46 -7.88
CA ALA A 230 -9.00 -12.40 -8.08
C ALA A 230 -8.30 -13.73 -7.80
N MET A 231 -8.65 -14.39 -6.69
CA MET A 231 -8.05 -15.65 -6.27
C MET A 231 -8.53 -16.80 -7.17
N LEU A 232 -9.83 -16.83 -7.49
CA LEU A 232 -10.41 -17.84 -8.38
C LEU A 232 -9.85 -17.81 -9.81
N LEU A 233 -9.40 -16.64 -10.30
CA LEU A 233 -8.75 -16.51 -11.61
C LEU A 233 -7.24 -16.79 -11.55
N TYR A 234 -6.65 -16.78 -10.35
CA TYR A 234 -5.23 -17.00 -10.13
C TYR A 234 -4.88 -18.49 -10.00
N LEU A 235 -5.73 -19.25 -9.29
CA LEU A 235 -5.62 -20.71 -9.11
C LEU A 235 -5.85 -21.47 -10.42
#